data_AF-A0A8T4KMV1-F1
#
_entry.id   AF-A0A8T4KMV1-F1
#
_cell.length_a   1.000
_cell.length_b   1.000
_cell.length_c   1.000
_cell.angle_alpha   90.00
_cell.angle_beta   90.00
_cell.angle_gamma   90.00
#
_symmetry.space_group_name_H-M   'P 1'
#
loop_
_entity.id
_entity.type
_entity.pdbx_description
1 polymer ?
#
loop_
_entity_poly.entity_id
_entity_poly.type
_entity_poly.pdbx_seq_one_letter_code
_entity_poly.pdbx_strand_id
1 'polypeptide(L)'
;MNFKKAGKAIGGLLFPLALTLFVIALSLSQIMEGSALKDIFIEVISSQLPEDVDEASLVAAFIAQCSGKETLQVGIGGEQLPVKCEEMRKSKTARDVAGAVFDAQYARKYECSFIDCVKFIPGIIATEQGNGVVKNISYILLGLSVLFGAVLIASLEGFGKLTWFGVAVVSVGIMYFPLAYMPPVAGGLETGIVKAFASNFLIVLIAGCALTAAGFIGGLLKK
;
A
#
# COMPACT_ATOMS: atom_id res chain seq x y z
N MET A 1 -33.22 -8.71 -23.53
CA MET A 1 -32.65 -7.97 -22.38
C MET A 1 -32.05 -6.67 -22.90
N ASN A 2 -32.52 -5.50 -22.47
CA ASN A 2 -32.05 -4.21 -23.02
C ASN A 2 -30.59 -3.97 -22.65
N PHE A 3 -29.72 -3.76 -23.64
CA PHE A 3 -28.27 -3.52 -23.47
C PHE A 3 -27.96 -2.46 -22.39
N LYS A 4 -28.79 -1.42 -22.29
CA LYS A 4 -28.69 -0.37 -21.27
C LYS A 4 -28.97 -0.85 -19.83
N LYS A 5 -29.93 -1.77 -19.64
CA LYS A 5 -30.21 -2.35 -18.31
C LYS A 5 -29.05 -3.26 -17.88
N ALA A 6 -28.52 -4.05 -18.81
CA ALA A 6 -27.34 -4.88 -18.58
C ALA A 6 -26.10 -4.03 -18.24
N GLY A 7 -25.84 -2.97 -19.02
CA GLY A 7 -24.72 -2.06 -18.77
C GLY A 7 -24.83 -1.28 -17.46
N LYS A 8 -26.03 -0.90 -17.01
CA LYS A 8 -26.25 -0.32 -15.67
C LYS A 8 -25.95 -1.32 -14.55
N ALA A 9 -26.36 -2.58 -14.71
CA ALA A 9 -26.12 -3.62 -13.70
C ALA A 9 -24.64 -4.01 -13.64
N ILE A 10 -24.02 -4.27 -14.80
CA ILE A 10 -22.61 -4.65 -14.92
C ILE A 10 -21.71 -3.49 -14.50
N GLY A 11 -21.94 -2.30 -15.05
CA GLY A 11 -21.20 -1.09 -14.66
C GLY A 11 -21.41 -0.74 -13.21
N GLY A 12 -22.64 -0.80 -12.70
CA GLY A 12 -22.96 -0.47 -11.30
C GLY A 12 -22.34 -1.40 -10.27
N LEU A 13 -22.06 -2.65 -10.64
CA LEU A 13 -21.40 -3.63 -9.77
C LEU A 13 -19.87 -3.63 -9.97
N LEU A 14 -19.42 -3.75 -11.21
CA LEU A 14 -18.00 -3.95 -11.53
C LEU A 14 -17.18 -2.67 -11.37
N PHE A 15 -17.78 -1.49 -11.54
CA PHE A 15 -17.08 -0.22 -11.31
C PHE A 15 -16.70 -0.04 -9.84
N PRO A 16 -17.63 -0.08 -8.86
CA PRO A 16 -17.26 0.05 -7.45
C PRO A 16 -16.29 -1.05 -7.00
N LEU A 17 -16.46 -2.28 -7.49
CA LEU A 17 -15.56 -3.39 -7.17
C LEU A 17 -14.13 -3.13 -7.68
N ALA A 18 -13.97 -2.80 -8.96
CA ALA A 18 -12.67 -2.49 -9.55
C ALA A 18 -12.01 -1.29 -8.87
N LEU A 19 -12.79 -0.24 -8.57
CA LEU A 19 -12.30 0.95 -7.89
C LEU A 19 -11.87 0.64 -6.45
N THR A 20 -12.62 -0.18 -5.73
CA THR A 20 -12.26 -0.62 -4.37
C THR A 20 -10.95 -1.40 -4.39
N LEU A 21 -10.83 -2.38 -5.29
CA LEU A 21 -9.61 -3.17 -5.43
C LEU A 21 -8.42 -2.29 -5.84
N PHE A 22 -8.64 -1.30 -6.71
CA PHE A 22 -7.63 -0.32 -7.08
C PHE A 22 -7.13 0.46 -5.86
N VAL A 23 -8.04 1.01 -5.05
CA VAL A 23 -7.68 1.78 -3.84
C VAL A 23 -6.91 0.92 -2.85
N ILE A 24 -7.30 -0.35 -2.69
CA ILE A 24 -6.58 -1.31 -1.84
C ILE A 24 -5.17 -1.56 -2.39
N ALA A 25 -5.03 -1.89 -3.68
CA ALA A 25 -3.74 -2.15 -4.31
C ALA A 25 -2.83 -0.92 -4.29
N LEU A 26 -3.38 0.28 -4.50
CA LEU A 26 -2.65 1.54 -4.39
C LEU A 26 -2.14 1.76 -2.96
N SER A 27 -3.00 1.58 -1.96
CA SER A 27 -2.63 1.73 -0.54
C SER A 27 -1.53 0.74 -0.15
N LEU A 28 -1.65 -0.52 -0.57
CA LEU A 28 -0.61 -1.53 -0.36
C LEU A 28 0.70 -1.14 -1.04
N SER A 29 0.66 -0.63 -2.27
CA SER A 29 1.88 -0.18 -2.96
C SER A 29 2.58 0.98 -2.24
N GLN A 30 1.81 1.93 -1.69
CA GLN A 30 2.37 3.04 -0.91
C GLN A 30 2.99 2.56 0.40
N ILE A 31 2.37 1.59 1.07
CA ILE A 31 2.93 0.98 2.29
C ILE A 31 4.21 0.19 1.96
N MET A 32 4.23 -0.48 0.81
CA MET A 32 5.37 -1.28 0.34
C MET A 32 6.47 -0.46 -0.33
N GLU A 33 6.33 0.86 -0.43
CA GLU A 33 7.44 1.73 -0.84
C GLU A 33 8.57 1.64 0.19
N GLY A 34 9.80 1.53 -0.30
CA GLY A 34 10.98 1.27 0.53
C GLY A 34 11.11 2.23 1.71
N SER A 35 10.81 3.53 1.53
CA SER A 35 10.85 4.51 2.62
C SER A 35 9.79 4.27 3.69
N ALA A 36 8.53 4.04 3.30
CA ALA A 36 7.43 3.83 4.24
C ALA A 36 7.61 2.52 5.01
N LEU A 37 7.98 1.45 4.29
CA LEU A 37 8.20 0.14 4.89
C LEU A 37 9.45 0.10 5.77
N LYS A 38 10.49 0.89 5.44
CA LYS A 38 11.67 1.07 6.27
C LYS A 38 11.35 1.74 7.59
N ASP A 39 10.58 2.81 7.57
CA ASP A 39 10.17 3.52 8.80
C ASP A 39 9.39 2.56 9.72
N ILE A 40 8.45 1.81 9.14
CA ILE A 40 7.67 0.78 9.84
C ILE A 40 8.60 -0.31 10.42
N PHE A 41 9.55 -0.81 9.64
CA PHE A 41 10.50 -1.82 10.08
C PHE A 41 11.37 -1.33 11.24
N ILE A 42 11.91 -0.10 11.12
CA ILE A 42 12.74 0.52 12.16
C ILE A 42 11.92 0.72 13.45
N GLU A 43 10.67 1.16 13.34
CA GLU A 43 9.79 1.36 14.49
C GLU A 43 9.56 0.04 15.23
N VAL A 44 9.20 -1.03 14.53
CA VAL A 44 8.99 -2.36 15.12
C VAL A 44 10.25 -2.86 15.81
N ILE A 45 11.41 -2.81 15.14
CA ILE A 45 12.68 -3.26 15.73
C ILE A 45 13.01 -2.41 16.96
N SER A 46 12.83 -1.08 16.89
CA SER A 46 13.11 -0.19 18.02
C SER A 46 12.19 -0.43 19.21
N SER A 47 10.93 -0.83 18.98
CA SER A 47 9.98 -1.16 20.05
C SER A 47 10.30 -2.47 20.78
N GLN A 48 11.13 -3.34 20.18
CA GLN A 48 11.56 -4.61 20.76
C GLN A 48 12.92 -4.53 21.47
N LEU A 49 13.63 -3.42 21.34
CA LEU A 49 14.88 -3.20 22.07
C LEU A 49 14.56 -2.81 23.52
N PRO A 50 15.14 -3.49 24.52
CA PRO A 50 15.00 -3.11 25.93
C PRO A 50 15.57 -1.71 26.17
N GLU A 51 14.91 -0.89 27.00
CA GLU A 51 15.30 0.50 27.30
C GLU A 51 16.70 0.62 27.97
N ASP A 52 17.21 -0.48 28.53
CA ASP A 52 18.46 -0.60 29.27
C ASP A 52 19.66 -1.04 28.43
N VAL A 53 19.49 -1.23 27.12
CA VAL A 53 20.58 -1.62 26.22
C VAL A 53 21.41 -0.42 25.80
N ASP A 54 22.72 -0.47 26.04
CA ASP A 54 23.67 0.50 25.48
C ASP A 54 23.75 0.34 23.96
N GLU A 55 23.02 1.22 23.27
CA GLU A 55 22.90 1.26 21.81
C GLU A 55 24.28 1.36 21.14
N ALA A 56 25.22 2.08 21.75
CA ALA A 56 26.58 2.25 21.23
C ALA A 56 27.36 0.93 21.25
N SER A 57 27.25 0.14 22.32
CA SER A 57 27.86 -1.18 22.43
C SER A 57 27.28 -2.16 21.40
N LEU A 58 25.98 -2.07 21.12
CA LEU A 58 25.30 -2.95 20.17
C LEU A 58 25.70 -2.65 18.72
N VAL A 59 25.77 -1.36 18.36
CA VAL A 59 26.29 -0.90 17.07
C VAL A 59 27.77 -1.29 16.91
N ALA A 60 28.59 -1.08 17.95
CA ALA A 60 30.00 -1.45 17.93
C ALA A 60 30.21 -2.96 17.73
N ALA A 61 29.39 -3.80 18.37
CA ALA A 61 29.42 -5.25 18.19
C ALA A 61 29.08 -5.67 16.75
N PHE A 62 28.08 -5.04 16.13
CA PHE A 62 27.73 -5.28 14.72
C PHE A 62 28.83 -4.82 13.76
N ILE A 63 29.43 -3.65 14.00
CA ILE A 63 30.56 -3.15 13.18
C ILE A 63 31.79 -4.05 13.34
N ALA A 64 32.05 -4.57 14.54
CA ALA A 64 33.18 -5.47 14.79
C ALA A 64 33.08 -6.77 13.96
N GLN A 65 31.86 -7.28 13.73
CA GLN A 65 31.65 -8.45 12.87
C GLN A 65 31.99 -8.21 11.38
N CYS A 66 32.08 -6.93 10.98
CA CYS A 66 32.50 -6.49 9.66
C CYS A 66 34.02 -6.31 9.50
N SER A 67 34.82 -6.67 10.50
CA SER A 67 36.28 -6.60 10.38
C SER A 67 36.79 -7.56 9.30
N GLY A 68 37.46 -7.01 8.28
CA GLY A 68 38.04 -7.77 7.17
C GLY A 68 37.04 -8.38 6.18
N LYS A 69 35.74 -8.07 6.27
CA LYS A 69 34.70 -8.60 5.38
C LYS A 69 34.07 -7.51 4.51
N GLU A 70 33.73 -7.85 3.28
CA GLU A 70 32.92 -6.99 2.39
C GLU A 70 31.43 -7.07 2.73
N THR A 71 30.97 -8.25 3.16
CA THR A 71 29.57 -8.50 3.51
C THR A 71 29.46 -9.24 4.85
N LEU A 72 28.47 -8.85 5.65
CA LEU A 72 28.04 -9.55 6.85
C LEU A 72 26.81 -10.40 6.52
N GLN A 73 26.81 -11.67 6.94
CA GLN A 73 25.63 -12.52 6.81
C GLN A 73 24.75 -12.34 8.04
N VAL A 74 23.57 -11.76 7.85
CA VAL A 74 22.59 -11.49 8.92
C VAL A 74 21.44 -12.48 8.79
N GLY A 75 21.17 -13.23 9.86
CA GLY A 75 20.07 -14.18 9.90
C GLY A 75 18.71 -13.48 10.03
N ILE A 76 17.85 -13.57 9.03
CA ILE A 76 16.46 -13.06 9.07
C ILE A 76 15.52 -14.17 8.63
N GLY A 77 14.57 -14.56 9.50
CA GLY A 77 13.55 -15.54 9.14
C GLY A 77 14.09 -16.92 8.74
N GLY A 78 15.30 -17.28 9.17
CA GLY A 78 15.96 -18.54 8.81
C GLY A 78 16.85 -18.48 7.57
N GLU A 79 16.92 -17.34 6.87
CA GLU A 79 17.84 -17.13 5.75
C GLU A 79 19.02 -16.23 6.13
N GLN A 80 20.14 -16.38 5.42
CA GLN A 80 21.32 -15.53 5.56
C GLN A 80 21.25 -14.39 4.53
N LEU A 81 21.14 -13.15 5.01
CA LEU A 81 21.12 -11.95 4.18
C LEU A 81 22.52 -11.33 4.11
N PRO A 82 23.11 -11.19 2.92
CA PRO A 82 24.38 -10.49 2.76
C PRO A 82 24.17 -8.97 2.82
N VAL A 83 24.57 -8.36 3.94
CA VAL A 83 24.55 -6.90 4.15
C VAL A 83 25.94 -6.34 3.90
N LYS A 84 26.06 -5.26 3.12
CA LYS A 84 27.37 -4.64 2.82
C LYS A 84 27.96 -4.02 4.08
N CYS A 85 29.18 -4.43 4.42
CA CYS A 85 29.89 -3.90 5.59
C CYS A 85 30.25 -2.42 5.46
N GLU A 86 30.32 -1.88 4.24
CA GLU A 86 30.49 -0.44 4.02
C GLU A 86 29.33 0.38 4.59
N GLU A 87 28.10 -0.10 4.46
CA GLU A 87 26.91 0.61 4.98
C GLU A 87 26.81 0.48 6.50
N MET A 88 27.12 -0.71 7.02
CA MET A 88 27.17 -0.97 8.47
C MET A 88 28.21 -0.11 9.20
N ARG A 89 29.36 0.17 8.56
CA ARG A 89 30.40 1.03 9.12
C ARG A 89 30.01 2.52 9.19
N LYS A 90 28.99 2.93 8.44
CA LYS A 90 28.44 4.30 8.47
C LYS A 90 27.36 4.46 9.55
N SER A 91 26.82 3.37 10.08
CA SER A 91 25.79 3.35 11.12
C SER A 91 26.31 3.90 12.44
N LYS A 92 25.55 4.81 13.06
CA LYS A 92 25.85 5.40 14.38
C LYS A 92 24.85 4.98 15.45
N THR A 93 23.67 4.54 15.02
CA THR A 93 22.55 4.14 15.89
C THR A 93 22.06 2.73 15.53
N ALA A 94 21.32 2.08 16.42
CA ALA A 94 20.67 0.81 16.14
C ALA A 94 19.62 0.95 15.02
N ARG A 95 19.02 2.14 14.89
CA ARG A 95 18.15 2.50 13.77
C ARG A 95 18.89 2.49 12.43
N ASP A 96 20.12 3.00 12.36
CA ASP A 96 20.92 2.96 11.14
C ASP A 96 21.28 1.52 10.74
N VAL A 97 21.55 0.66 11.72
CA VAL A 97 21.80 -0.77 11.50
C VAL A 97 20.54 -1.45 10.97
N ALA A 98 19.39 -1.25 11.62
CA ALA A 98 18.11 -1.76 11.16
C ALA A 98 17.77 -1.27 9.74
N GLY A 99 18.08 -0.01 9.43
CA GLY A 99 17.91 0.58 8.11
C GLY A 99 18.77 -0.09 7.03
N ALA A 100 20.06 -0.35 7.30
CA ALA A 100 20.95 -1.02 6.35
C ALA A 100 20.54 -2.48 6.11
N VAL A 101 20.10 -3.17 7.17
CA VAL A 101 19.55 -4.53 7.06
C VAL A 101 18.27 -4.54 6.24
N PHE A 102 17.38 -3.57 6.46
CA PHE A 102 16.17 -3.41 5.66
C PHE A 102 16.48 -3.15 4.18
N ASP A 103 17.39 -2.23 3.87
CA ASP A 103 17.74 -1.88 2.50
C ASP A 103 18.27 -3.09 1.73
N ALA A 104 19.12 -3.91 2.39
CA ALA A 104 19.63 -5.15 1.81
C ALA A 104 18.52 -6.18 1.55
N GLN A 105 17.55 -6.31 2.45
CA GLN A 105 16.40 -7.20 2.28
C GLN A 105 15.47 -6.71 1.18
N TYR A 106 15.17 -5.40 1.15
CA TYR A 106 14.23 -4.79 0.23
C TYR A 106 14.74 -4.84 -1.22
N ALA A 107 16.03 -4.60 -1.43
CA ALA A 107 16.68 -4.62 -2.74
C ALA A 107 17.00 -6.05 -3.24
N ARG A 108 16.73 -7.08 -2.44
CA ARG A 108 17.03 -8.47 -2.81
C ARG A 108 16.19 -8.88 -4.02
N LYS A 109 16.86 -9.36 -5.06
CA LYS A 109 16.23 -9.92 -6.25
C LYS A 109 16.09 -11.43 -6.10
N TYR A 110 14.92 -11.94 -6.45
CA TYR A 110 14.64 -13.38 -6.45
C TYR A 110 14.52 -13.87 -7.89
N GLU A 111 15.12 -15.03 -8.17
CA GLU A 111 15.11 -15.62 -9.52
C GLU A 111 13.77 -16.27 -9.88
N CYS A 112 12.90 -16.51 -8.90
CA CYS A 112 11.58 -17.09 -9.11
C CYS A 112 10.53 -16.04 -9.55
N SER A 113 9.45 -16.52 -10.17
CA SER A 113 8.27 -15.69 -10.39
C SER A 113 7.66 -15.29 -9.04
N PHE A 114 7.04 -14.11 -8.92
CA PHE A 114 6.49 -13.65 -7.65
C PHE A 114 5.50 -14.65 -7.01
N ILE A 115 4.64 -15.28 -7.82
CA ILE A 115 3.67 -16.29 -7.35
C ILE A 115 4.36 -17.54 -6.81
N ASP A 116 5.47 -17.94 -7.42
CA ASP A 116 6.22 -19.10 -6.94
C ASP A 116 7.02 -18.72 -5.69
N CYS A 117 7.66 -17.55 -5.68
CA CYS A 117 8.43 -17.08 -4.54
C CYS A 117 7.56 -16.87 -3.29
N VAL A 118 6.34 -16.31 -3.40
CA VAL A 118 5.52 -15.99 -2.20
C VAL A 118 5.10 -17.24 -1.42
N LYS A 119 5.10 -18.41 -2.07
CA LYS A 119 4.79 -19.70 -1.42
C LYS A 119 5.91 -20.21 -0.53
N PHE A 120 7.16 -19.86 -0.85
CA PHE A 120 8.36 -20.42 -0.21
C PHE A 120 9.17 -19.38 0.57
N ILE A 121 9.02 -18.10 0.26
CA ILE A 121 9.81 -17.00 0.81
C ILE A 121 8.87 -16.04 1.55
N PRO A 122 8.61 -16.30 2.85
CA PRO A 122 7.85 -15.37 3.69
C PRO A 122 8.61 -14.03 3.73
N GLY A 123 7.97 -12.97 3.25
CA GLY A 123 8.56 -11.62 3.22
C GLY A 123 8.90 -11.07 1.84
N ILE A 124 8.74 -11.83 0.73
CA ILE A 124 8.93 -11.25 -0.61
C ILE A 124 7.95 -10.09 -0.90
N ILE A 125 6.80 -10.06 -0.23
CA ILE A 125 5.86 -8.95 -0.29
C ILE A 125 6.52 -7.65 0.22
N ALA A 126 7.46 -7.74 1.15
CA ALA A 126 8.21 -6.61 1.71
C ALA A 126 9.50 -6.29 0.91
N THR A 127 9.46 -6.37 -0.42
CA THR A 127 10.62 -6.15 -1.31
C THR A 127 10.27 -5.27 -2.50
N GLU A 128 11.27 -4.73 -3.19
CA GLU A 128 11.09 -3.94 -4.41
C GLU A 128 10.33 -4.73 -5.48
N GLN A 129 10.66 -6.02 -5.64
CA GLN A 129 9.97 -6.92 -6.56
C GLN A 129 8.49 -7.08 -6.20
N GLY A 130 8.19 -7.27 -4.91
CA GLY A 130 6.81 -7.35 -4.42
C GLY A 130 6.03 -6.06 -4.67
N ASN A 131 6.63 -4.91 -4.36
CA ASN A 131 6.02 -3.60 -4.61
C ASN A 131 5.73 -3.38 -6.10
N GLY A 132 6.66 -3.75 -6.98
CA GLY A 132 6.49 -3.67 -8.43
C GLY A 132 5.29 -4.47 -8.93
N VAL A 133 5.05 -5.68 -8.39
CA VAL A 133 3.89 -6.49 -8.74
C VAL A 133 2.58 -5.84 -8.29
N VAL A 134 2.51 -5.38 -7.04
CA VAL A 134 1.31 -4.72 -6.50
C VAL A 134 1.00 -3.43 -7.26
N LYS A 135 2.03 -2.66 -7.64
CA LYS A 135 1.89 -1.46 -8.48
C LYS A 135 1.39 -1.78 -9.89
N ASN A 136 1.85 -2.86 -10.51
CA ASN A 136 1.31 -3.30 -11.80
C ASN A 136 -0.17 -3.72 -11.69
N ILE A 137 -0.53 -4.43 -10.63
CA ILE A 137 -1.92 -4.80 -10.34
C ILE A 137 -2.77 -3.54 -10.16
N SER A 138 -2.28 -2.52 -9.45
CA SER A 138 -3.01 -1.28 -9.25
C SER A 138 -3.28 -0.55 -10.58
N TYR A 139 -2.32 -0.52 -11.52
CA TYR A 139 -2.56 0.05 -12.85
C TYR A 139 -3.59 -0.72 -13.67
N ILE A 140 -3.60 -2.05 -13.61
CA ILE A 140 -4.62 -2.87 -14.28
C ILE A 140 -6.00 -2.56 -13.70
N LEU A 141 -6.12 -2.51 -12.37
CA LEU A 141 -7.37 -2.20 -11.68
C LEU A 141 -7.85 -0.77 -11.95
N LEU A 142 -6.93 0.19 -12.09
CA LEU A 142 -7.26 1.54 -12.53
C LEU A 142 -7.87 1.53 -13.94
N GLY A 143 -7.24 0.81 -14.88
CA GLY A 143 -7.76 0.64 -16.23
C GLY A 143 -9.15 0.02 -16.27
N LEU A 144 -9.39 -1.02 -15.46
CA LEU A 144 -10.71 -1.64 -15.31
C LEU A 144 -11.73 -0.68 -14.69
N SER A 145 -11.32 0.13 -13.70
CA SER A 145 -12.18 1.15 -13.07
C SER A 145 -12.61 2.20 -14.09
N VAL A 146 -11.70 2.67 -14.94
CA VAL A 146 -12.02 3.61 -16.02
C VAL A 146 -12.96 2.97 -17.04
N LEU A 147 -12.69 1.73 -17.45
CA LEU A 147 -13.51 1.00 -18.42
C LEU A 147 -14.94 0.80 -17.90
N PHE A 148 -15.11 0.24 -16.70
CA PHE A 148 -16.43 0.01 -16.12
C PHE A 148 -17.14 1.30 -15.74
N GLY A 149 -16.39 2.34 -15.35
CA GLY A 149 -16.94 3.68 -15.14
C GLY A 149 -17.52 4.27 -16.43
N ALA A 150 -16.83 4.13 -17.55
CA ALA A 150 -17.32 4.55 -18.86
C ALA A 150 -18.58 3.77 -19.28
N VAL A 151 -18.59 2.45 -19.07
CA VAL A 151 -19.77 1.60 -19.31
C VAL A 151 -20.96 2.06 -18.47
N LEU A 152 -20.74 2.36 -17.19
CA LEU A 152 -21.78 2.85 -16.29
C LEU A 152 -22.34 4.19 -16.77
N ILE A 153 -21.49 5.18 -17.06
CA ILE A 153 -21.92 6.50 -17.56
C ILE A 153 -22.69 6.39 -18.88
N ALA A 154 -22.20 5.60 -19.83
CA ALA A 154 -22.85 5.39 -21.13
C ALA A 154 -24.22 4.71 -20.99
N SER A 155 -24.38 3.86 -19.98
CA SER A 155 -25.62 3.12 -19.71
C SER A 155 -26.64 3.94 -18.93
N LEU A 156 -26.22 4.96 -18.18
CA LEU A 156 -27.10 5.89 -17.49
C LEU A 156 -27.86 6.78 -18.49
N GLU A 157 -29.13 7.06 -18.19
CA GLU A 157 -30.01 7.88 -19.03
C GLU A 157 -30.57 9.03 -18.23
N GLY A 158 -30.93 10.12 -18.92
CA GLY A 158 -31.59 11.27 -18.33
C GLY A 158 -30.67 12.15 -17.48
N PHE A 159 -31.31 13.05 -16.77
CA PHE A 159 -30.71 14.02 -15.86
C PHE A 159 -30.33 13.32 -14.55
N GLY A 160 -29.11 13.54 -14.05
CA GLY A 160 -28.59 12.84 -12.88
C GLY A 160 -27.66 11.65 -13.16
N LYS A 161 -27.18 11.45 -14.40
CA LYS A 161 -26.12 10.44 -14.69
C LYS A 161 -24.88 10.64 -13.83
N LEU A 162 -24.43 11.90 -13.74
CA LEU A 162 -23.27 12.28 -12.96
C LEU A 162 -23.53 12.10 -11.45
N THR A 163 -24.77 12.32 -11.01
CA THR A 163 -25.19 12.04 -9.63
C THR A 163 -25.10 10.55 -9.31
N TRP A 164 -25.65 9.67 -10.16
CA TRP A 164 -25.57 8.22 -9.95
C TRP A 164 -24.14 7.67 -10.05
N PHE A 165 -23.34 8.21 -10.96
CA PHE A 165 -21.91 7.89 -11.03
C PHE A 165 -21.18 8.34 -9.75
N GLY A 166 -21.47 9.56 -9.27
CA GLY A 166 -20.95 10.07 -8.00
C GLY A 166 -21.33 9.19 -6.81
N VAL A 167 -22.59 8.75 -6.73
CA VAL A 167 -23.06 7.81 -5.69
C VAL A 167 -22.29 6.48 -5.74
N ALA A 168 -21.99 5.96 -6.93
CA ALA A 168 -21.17 4.76 -7.08
C ALA A 168 -19.73 4.98 -6.56
N VAL A 169 -19.14 6.16 -6.81
CA VAL A 169 -17.83 6.53 -6.25
C VAL A 169 -17.89 6.70 -4.72
N VAL A 170 -18.92 7.37 -4.20
CA VAL A 170 -19.16 7.52 -2.75
C VAL A 170 -19.26 6.16 -2.06
N SER A 171 -19.93 5.19 -2.68
CA SER A 171 -20.10 3.84 -2.12
C SER A 171 -18.77 3.14 -1.82
N VAL A 172 -17.74 3.42 -2.62
CA VAL A 172 -16.37 2.95 -2.40
C VAL A 172 -15.70 3.76 -1.28
N GLY A 173 -15.84 5.09 -1.33
CA GLY A 173 -15.25 6.00 -0.34
C GLY A 173 -15.79 5.83 1.09
N ILE A 174 -16.99 5.25 1.28
CA ILE A 174 -17.57 4.97 2.60
C ILE A 174 -16.66 4.09 3.47
N MET A 175 -15.80 3.26 2.87
CA MET A 175 -14.81 2.47 3.60
C MET A 175 -13.82 3.31 4.42
N TYR A 176 -13.74 4.62 4.17
CA TYR A 176 -13.01 5.57 5.02
C TYR A 176 -13.49 5.54 6.47
N PHE A 177 -14.80 5.52 6.73
CA PHE A 177 -15.34 5.65 8.09
C PHE A 177 -14.89 4.51 9.02
N PRO A 178 -15.06 3.22 8.68
CA PRO A 178 -14.59 2.15 9.57
C PRO A 178 -13.08 2.18 9.80
N LEU A 179 -12.29 2.64 8.82
CA LEU A 179 -10.84 2.79 8.96
C LEU A 179 -10.46 3.98 9.85
N ALA A 180 -11.16 5.11 9.75
CA ALA A 180 -10.91 6.30 10.54
C ALA A 180 -11.25 6.13 12.03
N TYR A 181 -12.20 5.25 12.34
CA TYR A 181 -12.59 4.91 13.71
C TYR A 181 -11.93 3.63 14.24
N MET A 182 -11.01 3.04 13.48
CA MET A 182 -10.27 1.87 13.95
C MET A 182 -9.35 2.32 15.10
N PRO A 183 -9.48 1.74 16.30
CA PRO A 183 -8.60 2.10 17.41
C PRO A 183 -7.17 1.71 17.05
N PRO A 184 -6.16 2.50 17.43
CA PRO A 184 -4.77 2.08 17.25
C PRO A 184 -4.54 0.82 18.08
N VAL A 185 -4.20 -0.31 17.46
CA VAL A 185 -3.72 -1.48 18.20
C VAL A 185 -2.28 -1.24 18.61
N ALA A 186 -1.90 -1.80 19.76
CA ALA A 186 -0.57 -1.64 20.34
C ALA A 186 0.54 -2.04 19.35
N GLY A 187 1.55 -1.17 19.20
CA GLY A 187 2.75 -1.46 18.40
C GLY A 187 3.06 -0.53 17.22
N GLY A 188 2.31 0.57 17.01
CA GLY A 188 2.66 1.64 16.06
C GLY A 188 2.44 1.32 14.57
N LEU A 189 2.71 0.07 14.18
CA LEU A 189 2.59 -0.53 12.84
C LEU A 189 1.24 -0.24 12.17
N GLU A 190 0.15 -0.27 12.95
CA GLU A 190 -1.19 -0.03 12.42
C GLU A 190 -1.45 1.43 12.05
N THR A 191 -0.79 2.39 12.69
CA THR A 191 -1.08 3.80 12.43
C THR A 191 -0.66 4.23 11.03
N GLY A 192 0.47 3.74 10.52
CA GLY A 192 0.93 4.00 9.15
C GLY A 192 0.06 3.31 8.10
N ILE A 193 -0.25 2.02 8.30
CA ILE A 193 -1.06 1.20 7.40
C ILE A 193 -2.48 1.79 7.31
N VAL A 194 -3.17 1.94 8.45
CA VAL A 194 -4.55 2.44 8.49
C VAL A 194 -4.63 3.84 7.91
N LYS A 195 -3.65 4.71 8.17
CA LYS A 195 -3.61 6.06 7.61
C LYS A 195 -3.47 6.08 6.08
N ALA A 196 -2.66 5.20 5.50
CA ALA A 196 -2.52 5.11 4.05
C ALA A 196 -3.85 4.68 3.38
N PHE A 197 -4.50 3.64 3.93
CA PHE A 197 -5.81 3.21 3.45
C PHE A 197 -6.87 4.30 3.64
N ALA A 198 -6.98 4.88 4.84
CA ALA A 198 -7.95 5.92 5.16
C ALA A 198 -7.78 7.14 4.26
N SER A 199 -6.55 7.60 4.02
CA SER A 199 -6.28 8.74 3.14
C SER A 199 -6.77 8.49 1.71
N ASN A 200 -6.49 7.31 1.13
CA ASN A 200 -6.91 7.01 -0.23
C ASN A 200 -8.44 6.85 -0.34
N PHE A 201 -9.09 6.21 0.63
CA PHE A 201 -10.55 6.13 0.66
C PHE A 201 -11.22 7.50 0.89
N LEU A 202 -10.60 8.39 1.68
CA LEU A 202 -11.07 9.76 1.86
C LEU A 202 -11.02 10.56 0.56
N ILE A 203 -9.95 10.43 -0.23
CA ILE A 203 -9.84 11.07 -1.55
C ILE A 203 -11.00 10.62 -2.45
N VAL A 204 -11.29 9.31 -2.47
CA VAL A 204 -12.41 8.76 -3.25
C VAL A 204 -13.76 9.28 -2.73
N LEU A 205 -13.93 9.37 -1.41
CA LEU A 205 -15.15 9.91 -0.80
C LEU A 205 -15.38 11.38 -1.20
N ILE A 206 -14.34 12.22 -1.10
CA ILE A 206 -14.40 13.64 -1.48
C ILE A 206 -14.73 13.77 -2.97
N ALA A 207 -14.04 13.02 -3.84
CA ALA A 207 -14.30 13.02 -5.27
C ALA A 207 -15.74 12.58 -5.60
N GLY A 208 -16.22 11.52 -4.94
CA GLY A 208 -17.59 11.03 -5.10
C GLY A 208 -18.63 12.07 -4.67
N CYS A 209 -18.44 12.73 -3.53
CA CYS A 209 -19.31 13.80 -3.05
C CYS A 209 -19.33 14.98 -4.04
N ALA A 210 -18.16 15.41 -4.53
CA ALA A 210 -18.05 16.49 -5.51
C ALA A 210 -18.78 16.15 -6.83
N LEU A 211 -18.60 14.94 -7.36
CA LEU A 211 -19.31 14.46 -8.55
C LEU A 211 -20.82 14.39 -8.34
N THR A 212 -21.25 13.91 -7.17
CA THR A 212 -22.67 13.82 -6.81
C THR A 212 -23.32 15.21 -6.76
N ALA A 213 -22.66 16.17 -6.09
CA ALA A 213 -23.11 17.55 -5.98
C ALA A 213 -23.13 18.25 -7.34
N ALA A 214 -22.07 18.11 -8.15
CA ALA A 214 -22.00 18.66 -9.49
C ALA A 214 -23.11 18.10 -10.39
N GLY A 215 -23.40 16.80 -10.29
CA GLY A 215 -24.51 16.17 -11.01
C GLY A 215 -25.88 16.70 -10.59
N PHE A 216 -26.06 16.97 -9.30
CA PHE A 216 -27.29 17.52 -8.76
C PHE A 216 -27.51 18.98 -9.17
N ILE A 217 -26.49 19.83 -9.04
CA ILE A 217 -26.52 21.26 -9.42
C ILE A 217 -26.67 21.42 -10.94
N GLY A 218 -25.85 20.73 -11.72
CA GLY A 218 -25.94 20.72 -13.19
C GLY A 218 -27.26 20.11 -13.68
N GLY A 219 -27.87 19.29 -12.83
CA GLY A 219 -29.29 19.02 -12.89
C GLY A 219 -30.09 20.32 -12.76
N LEU A 220 -30.27 20.83 -11.54
CA LEU A 220 -31.16 21.97 -11.25
C LEU A 220 -31.08 23.14 -12.24
N LEU A 221 -29.90 23.43 -12.80
CA LEU A 221 -29.67 24.49 -13.79
C LEU A 221 -30.21 24.24 -15.21
N LYS A 222 -30.54 23.00 -15.59
CA LYS A 222 -31.16 22.66 -16.91
C LYS A 222 -32.67 22.41 -16.82
N LYS A 223 -33.28 22.60 -15.64
CA LYS A 223 -34.73 22.63 -15.46
C LYS A 223 -35.22 24.07 -15.64
#